data_AF-A0A3D0NZ44-F1
#
_entry.id   AF-A0A3D0NZ44-F1
#
_cell.length_a   1.000
_cell.length_b   1.000
_cell.length_c   1.000
_cell.angle_alpha   90.00
_cell.angle_beta   90.00
_cell.angle_gamma   90.00
#
_symmetry.space_group_name_H-M   'P 1'
#
loop_
_entity.id
_entity.type
_entity.pdbx_description
1 polymer ?
#
loop_
_entity_poly.entity_id
_entity_poly.type
_entity_poly.pdbx_seq_one_letter_code
_entity_poly.pdbx_strand_id
1 'polypeptide(L)'
;MGLSKPKLFAALCREAQACRTCPELADKTAVLSELNGTIEPRVMFIAEAPGRQGADRTRRPFYGDKSDENFQKLLDSIGLTREER
;
A
#
# COMPACT_ATOMS: atom_id res chain seq x y z
N MET A 1 -5.03 1.58 28.60
CA MET A 1 -3.75 1.89 27.93
C MET A 1 -3.86 1.38 26.50
N GLY A 2 -4.01 2.27 25.51
CA GLY A 2 -4.21 1.87 24.11
C GLY A 2 -2.95 1.30 23.47
N LEU A 3 -3.13 0.50 22.42
CA LEU A 3 -2.01 0.03 21.58
C LEU A 3 -1.35 1.22 20.87
N SER A 4 -0.03 1.15 20.66
CA SER A 4 0.68 2.16 19.87
C SER A 4 0.29 2.10 18.39
N LYS A 5 0.44 3.21 17.67
CA LYS A 5 0.13 3.29 16.22
C LYS A 5 0.83 2.18 15.39
N PRO A 6 2.12 1.85 15.60
CA PRO A 6 2.74 0.69 14.94
C PRO A 6 2.07 -0.65 15.26
N LYS A 7 1.66 -0.86 16.52
CA LYS A 7 0.99 -2.11 16.94
C LYS A 7 -0.41 -2.22 16.32
N LEU A 8 -1.14 -1.11 16.24
CA LEU A 8 -2.43 -1.02 15.56
C LEU A 8 -2.28 -1.28 14.06
N PHE A 9 -1.27 -0.68 13.40
CA PHE A 9 -1.00 -0.93 11.99
C PHE A 9 -0.65 -2.40 11.72
N ALA A 10 0.22 -3.01 12.54
CA ALA A 10 0.55 -4.41 12.41
C ALA A 10 -0.67 -5.34 12.61
N ALA A 11 -1.59 -4.97 13.52
CA ALA A 11 -2.85 -5.70 13.68
C ALA A 11 -3.73 -5.57 12.42
N LEU A 12 -3.88 -4.36 11.89
CA LEU A 12 -4.63 -4.10 10.67
C LEU A 12 -4.08 -4.88 9.45
N CYS A 13 -2.76 -4.95 9.29
CA CYS A 13 -2.14 -5.75 8.23
C CYS A 13 -2.49 -7.24 8.36
N ARG A 14 -2.45 -7.80 9.58
CA ARG A 14 -2.84 -9.19 9.83
C ARG A 14 -4.32 -9.44 9.53
N GLU A 15 -5.19 -8.52 9.95
CA GLU A 15 -6.63 -8.60 9.67
C GLU A 15 -6.91 -8.56 8.17
N ALA A 16 -6.26 -7.65 7.43
CA ALA A 16 -6.40 -7.55 5.98
C ALA A 16 -5.92 -8.83 5.27
N GLN A 17 -4.80 -9.43 5.70
CA GLN A 17 -4.29 -10.69 5.14
C GLN A 17 -5.21 -11.89 5.40
N ALA A 18 -5.88 -11.91 6.56
CA ALA A 18 -6.83 -12.95 6.95
C ALA A 18 -8.24 -12.73 6.38
N CYS A 19 -8.51 -11.58 5.75
CA CYS A 19 -9.83 -11.25 5.24
C CYS A 19 -10.27 -12.22 4.12
N ARG A 20 -11.49 -12.73 4.22
CA ARG A 20 -12.13 -13.64 3.25
C ARG A 20 -13.57 -13.22 2.91
N THR A 21 -13.95 -11.98 3.25
CA THR A 21 -15.32 -11.48 3.09
C THR A 21 -15.80 -11.51 1.63
N CYS A 22 -14.90 -11.30 0.68
CA CYS A 22 -15.20 -11.32 -0.76
C CYS A 22 -14.68 -12.63 -1.37
N PRO A 23 -15.53 -13.58 -1.79
CA PRO A 23 -15.10 -14.87 -2.34
C PRO A 23 -14.14 -14.73 -3.53
N GLU A 24 -14.42 -13.80 -4.45
CA GLU A 24 -13.59 -13.53 -5.63
C GLU A 24 -12.17 -13.03 -5.30
N LEU A 25 -11.96 -12.52 -4.08
CA LEU A 25 -10.69 -11.99 -3.61
C LEU A 25 -10.07 -12.87 -2.52
N ALA A 26 -10.74 -13.94 -2.09
CA ALA A 26 -10.33 -14.77 -0.96
C ALA A 26 -8.94 -15.39 -1.15
N ASP A 27 -8.59 -15.71 -2.39
CA ASP A 27 -7.29 -16.29 -2.77
C ASP A 27 -6.24 -15.22 -3.11
N LYS A 28 -6.65 -13.95 -3.17
CA LYS A 28 -5.72 -12.83 -3.27
C LYS A 28 -5.19 -12.52 -1.88
N THR A 29 -3.94 -12.10 -1.83
CA THR A 29 -3.39 -11.60 -0.58
C THR A 29 -3.46 -10.08 -0.57
N ALA A 30 -3.83 -9.52 0.58
CA ALA A 30 -3.82 -8.09 0.77
C ALA A 30 -2.41 -7.49 0.58
N VAL A 31 -2.35 -6.31 -0.05
CA VAL A 31 -1.12 -5.54 -0.29
C VAL A 31 -0.79 -4.57 0.85
N LEU A 32 -1.54 -4.60 1.96
CA LEU A 32 -1.33 -3.69 3.10
C LEU A 32 -0.20 -4.22 4.00
N SER A 33 0.92 -3.52 4.02
CA SER A 33 2.13 -3.89 4.77
C SER A 33 3.04 -2.68 5.03
N GLU A 34 4.19 -2.92 5.65
CA GLU A 34 5.28 -1.92 5.78
C GLU A 34 5.89 -1.49 4.44
N LEU A 35 5.64 -2.22 3.35
CA LEU A 35 6.08 -1.85 2.02
C LEU A 35 5.28 -0.67 1.42
N ASN A 36 4.21 -0.24 2.08
CA ASN A 36 3.32 0.85 1.66
C ASN A 36 3.82 2.24 2.11
N GLY A 37 4.98 2.31 2.77
CA GLY A 37 5.60 3.56 3.22
C GLY A 37 5.50 3.76 4.74
N THR A 38 5.78 4.99 5.17
CA THR A 38 5.72 5.37 6.59
C THR A 38 4.27 5.36 7.09
N ILE A 39 4.06 4.96 8.36
CA ILE A 39 2.77 5.09 9.04
C ILE A 39 2.51 6.51 9.55
N GLU A 40 3.48 7.41 9.42
CA GLU A 40 3.39 8.84 9.72
C GLU A 40 3.71 9.65 8.46
N PRO A 41 2.85 9.60 7.41
CA PRO A 41 3.07 10.41 6.23
C PRO A 41 2.43 11.80 6.41
N ARG A 42 2.99 12.80 5.72
CA ARG A 42 2.30 14.10 5.54
C ARG A 42 1.10 14.00 4.60
N VAL A 43 1.17 13.10 3.61
CA VAL A 43 0.14 12.88 2.57
C VAL A 43 -0.01 11.39 2.30
N MET A 44 -1.24 10.89 2.20
CA MET A 44 -1.55 9.51 1.85
C MET A 44 -2.19 9.44 0.46
N PHE A 45 -1.63 8.60 -0.42
CA PHE A 45 -2.19 8.32 -1.74
C PHE A 45 -2.91 6.97 -1.72
N ILE A 46 -4.13 6.93 -2.27
CA ILE A 46 -4.96 5.72 -2.32
C ILE A 46 -5.26 5.40 -3.79
N ALA A 47 -4.89 4.20 -4.21
CA ALA A 47 -5.19 3.66 -5.54
C ALA A 47 -6.49 2.85 -5.54
N GLU A 48 -6.98 2.49 -6.72
CA GLU A 48 -8.17 1.65 -6.89
C GLU A 48 -7.96 0.21 -6.38
N ALA A 49 -7.01 -0.51 -6.97
CA ALA A 49 -6.77 -1.92 -6.68
C ALA A 49 -5.33 -2.36 -7.05
N PRO A 50 -4.84 -3.49 -6.54
CA PRO A 50 -3.56 -4.05 -6.96
C PRO A 50 -3.55 -4.45 -8.44
N GLY A 51 -2.70 -3.81 -9.24
CA GLY A 51 -2.48 -4.20 -10.63
C GLY A 51 -1.76 -5.55 -10.74
N ARG A 52 -2.17 -6.39 -11.71
CA ARG A 52 -1.60 -7.73 -11.94
C ARG A 52 -0.08 -7.71 -12.16
N GLN A 53 0.43 -6.72 -12.88
CA GLN A 53 1.86 -6.60 -13.17
C GLN A 53 2.63 -5.83 -12.09
N GLY A 54 1.93 -5.03 -11.28
CA GLY A 54 2.50 -4.28 -10.18
C GLY A 54 2.21 -4.93 -8.83
N ALA A 55 1.39 -4.27 -8.02
CA ALA A 55 1.20 -4.59 -6.60
C ALA A 55 0.69 -6.01 -6.30
N ASP A 56 -0.01 -6.70 -7.21
CA ASP A 56 -0.40 -8.11 -6.99
C ASP A 56 0.85 -9.02 -6.92
N ARG A 57 1.90 -8.70 -7.69
CA ARG A 57 3.18 -9.43 -7.73
C ARG A 57 4.20 -8.87 -6.75
N THR A 58 4.34 -7.55 -6.70
CA THR A 58 5.40 -6.87 -5.93
C THR A 58 5.02 -6.61 -4.49
N ARG A 59 3.71 -6.64 -4.17
CA ARG A 59 3.14 -6.26 -2.87
C ARG A 59 3.38 -4.80 -2.49
N ARG A 60 3.81 -3.99 -3.46
CA ARG A 60 4.08 -2.56 -3.31
C ARG A 60 3.13 -1.77 -4.21
N PRO A 61 2.28 -0.89 -3.67
CA PRO A 61 1.44 -0.01 -4.48
C PRO A 61 2.28 0.85 -5.43
N PHE A 62 1.76 1.10 -6.64
CA PHE A 62 2.44 1.92 -7.66
C PHE A 62 3.91 1.51 -7.89
N TYR A 63 4.17 0.21 -8.08
CA TYR A 63 5.52 -0.31 -8.27
C TYR A 63 5.58 -1.43 -9.30
N GLY A 64 6.49 -1.32 -10.27
CA GLY A 64 6.80 -2.38 -11.25
C GLY A 64 5.86 -2.47 -12.45
N ASP A 65 5.02 -1.45 -12.68
CA ASP A 65 4.11 -1.37 -13.83
C ASP A 65 4.03 0.05 -14.42
N LYS A 66 3.13 0.26 -15.39
CA LYS A 66 2.99 1.59 -16.01
C LYS A 66 2.48 2.66 -15.05
N SER A 67 1.71 2.26 -14.04
CA SER A 67 1.21 3.17 -13.02
C SER A 67 2.33 3.66 -12.11
N ASP A 68 3.35 2.82 -11.84
CA ASP A 68 4.59 3.24 -11.18
C ASP A 68 5.27 4.40 -11.93
N GLU A 69 5.59 4.20 -13.21
CA GLU A 69 6.26 5.21 -14.03
C GLU A 69 5.49 6.54 -14.10
N ASN A 70 4.17 6.46 -14.24
CA ASN A 70 3.31 7.64 -14.31
C ASN A 70 3.23 8.35 -12.96
N PHE A 71 3.08 7.58 -11.86
CA PHE A 71 3.00 8.15 -10.53
C PHE A 71 4.32 8.81 -10.12
N GLN A 72 5.45 8.21 -10.47
CA GLN A 72 6.77 8.81 -10.20
C GLN A 72 6.91 10.17 -10.90
N LYS A 73 6.53 10.28 -12.18
CA LYS A 73 6.56 11.58 -12.91
C LYS A 73 5.71 12.65 -12.24
N LEU A 74 4.55 12.27 -11.68
CA LEU A 74 3.67 13.20 -10.98
C LEU A 74 4.32 13.66 -9.66
N LEU A 75 4.88 12.74 -8.88
CA LEU A 75 5.61 13.08 -7.65
C LEU A 75 6.80 14.01 -7.94
N ASP A 76 7.60 13.69 -8.96
CA ASP A 76 8.76 14.48 -9.38
C ASP A 76 8.32 15.92 -9.77
N SER A 77 7.19 16.05 -10.47
CA SER A 77 6.67 17.36 -10.91
C SER A 77 6.25 18.30 -9.77
N ILE A 78 6.00 17.76 -8.58
CA ILE A 78 5.62 18.52 -7.38
C ILE A 78 6.70 18.47 -6.29
N GLY A 79 7.87 17.88 -6.59
CA GLY A 79 8.99 17.79 -5.67
C GLY A 79 8.74 16.94 -4.43
N LEU A 80 7.87 15.92 -4.52
CA LEU A 80 7.62 14.98 -3.42
C LEU A 80 8.40 13.68 -3.63
N THR A 81 8.84 13.07 -2.53
CA THR A 81 9.44 11.73 -2.53
C THR A 81 8.49 10.69 -1.93
N ARG A 82 8.69 9.40 -2.27
CA ARG A 82 7.85 8.31 -1.72
C ARG A 82 8.15 8.02 -0.26
N GLU A 83 9.35 8.39 0.19
CA GLU A 83 9.88 8.17 1.54
C GLU A 83 9.62 9.35 2.50
N GLU A 84 8.94 10.39 2.04
CA GLU A 84 8.72 11.60 2.82
C GLU A 84 7.87 11.32 4.08
N ARG A 85 8.29 11.89 5.21
CA ARG A 85 7.65 11.76 6.52
C ARG A 85 6.99 13.08 6.95
#